data_AF-A0A4Y2UB64-F1
#
_entry.id   AF-A0A4Y2UB64-F1
#
_cell.length_a   1.000
_cell.length_b   1.000
_cell.length_c   1.000
_cell.angle_alpha   90.00
_cell.angle_beta   90.00
_cell.angle_gamma   90.00
#
_symmetry.space_group_name_H-M   'P 1'
#
loop_
_entity.id
_entity.type
_entity.pdbx_description
1 polymer ?
#
loop_
_entity_poly.entity_id
_entity_poly.type
_entity_poly.pdbx_seq_one_letter_code
_entity_poly.pdbx_strand_id
1 'polypeptide(L)'
;MRKLEVVDCDGTVTDTGWKNDVINRIKNHVGRSLQWSICLLHLNELPFRHIFQHIDGQTAGPKCFRRPIGQQLTCHEKLPVVDYEPIDCSIPDIDRNLLSKDQQYLGISNAITL
;
A
#
# COMPACT_ATOMS: atom_id res chain seq x y z
N MET A 1 -30.22 17.84 -6.27
CA MET A 1 -29.20 17.07 -7.03
C MET A 1 -28.06 16.73 -6.09
N ARG A 2 -27.57 15.48 -6.08
CA ARG A 2 -26.36 15.12 -5.30
C ARG A 2 -25.12 15.41 -6.15
N LYS A 3 -24.12 16.05 -5.57
CA LYS A 3 -22.87 16.44 -6.25
C LYS A 3 -21.75 15.48 -5.81
N LEU A 4 -21.09 14.83 -6.77
CA LEU A 4 -19.95 13.95 -6.49
C LEU A 4 -18.72 14.80 -6.20
N GLU A 5 -18.28 14.90 -4.95
CA GLU A 5 -17.13 15.74 -4.54
C GLU A 5 -15.83 14.96 -4.36
N VAL A 6 -15.93 13.74 -3.84
CA VAL A 6 -14.80 12.90 -3.46
C VAL A 6 -14.96 11.55 -4.17
N VAL A 7 -13.85 11.02 -4.67
CA VAL A 7 -13.76 9.64 -5.17
C VAL A 7 -12.81 8.88 -4.25
N ASP A 8 -13.29 7.75 -3.74
CA ASP A 8 -12.52 6.83 -2.90
C ASP A 8 -12.22 5.55 -3.67
N CYS A 9 -10.94 5.20 -3.81
CA CYS A 9 -10.48 4.03 -4.56
C CYS A 9 -9.16 3.49 -3.99
N ASP A 10 -8.78 2.28 -4.41
CA ASP A 10 -7.46 1.74 -4.13
C ASP A 10 -6.37 2.52 -4.89
N GLY A 11 -5.17 2.60 -4.31
CA GLY A 11 -4.00 3.22 -4.95
C GLY A 11 -3.36 2.38 -6.05
N THR A 12 -4.16 1.75 -6.91
CA THR A 12 -3.67 0.89 -7.99
C THR A 12 -3.40 1.69 -9.26
N VAL A 13 -2.52 1.19 -10.14
CA VAL A 13 -2.26 1.85 -11.44
C VAL A 13 -3.50 1.94 -12.33
N THR A 14 -4.48 1.06 -12.13
CA THR A 14 -5.75 1.08 -12.86
C THR A 14 -6.67 2.21 -12.38
N ASP A 15 -6.58 2.57 -11.10
CA ASP A 15 -7.43 3.59 -10.48
C ASP A 15 -6.81 4.99 -10.55
N THR A 16 -5.50 5.10 -10.31
CA THR A 16 -4.75 6.37 -10.19
C THR A 16 -3.70 6.59 -11.28
N GLY A 17 -3.67 5.74 -12.31
CA GLY A 17 -2.70 5.82 -13.40
C GLY A 17 -2.68 7.18 -14.13
N TRP A 18 -1.64 7.42 -14.93
CA TRP A 18 -1.48 8.69 -15.64
C TRP A 18 -2.28 8.77 -16.96
N LYS A 19 -2.74 7.63 -17.49
CA LYS A 19 -3.47 7.50 -18.75
C LYS A 19 -4.65 6.55 -18.59
N ASN A 20 -5.85 7.03 -18.95
CA ASN A 20 -7.08 6.22 -19.04
C ASN A 20 -7.48 5.48 -17.76
N ASP A 21 -6.97 5.90 -16.61
CA ASP A 21 -7.34 5.41 -15.29
C ASP A 21 -8.80 5.78 -14.94
N VAL A 22 -9.34 5.07 -13.96
CA VAL A 22 -10.74 5.23 -13.53
C VAL A 22 -11.03 6.65 -13.08
N ILE A 23 -10.15 7.25 -12.29
CA ILE A 23 -10.39 8.58 -11.71
C ILE A 23 -10.37 9.67 -12.79
N ASN A 24 -9.42 9.62 -13.72
CA ASN A 24 -9.36 10.55 -14.85
C ASN A 24 -10.60 10.43 -15.75
N ARG A 25 -11.08 9.21 -16.01
CA ARG A 25 -12.34 8.99 -16.74
C ARG A 25 -13.52 9.64 -16.01
N ILE A 26 -13.61 9.48 -14.69
CA ILE A 26 -14.67 10.10 -13.88
C ILE A 26 -14.54 11.62 -13.92
N LYS A 27 -13.33 12.19 -13.75
CA LYS A 27 -13.10 13.65 -13.85
C LYS A 27 -13.57 14.20 -15.20
N ASN A 28 -13.22 13.53 -16.29
CA ASN A 28 -13.62 13.94 -17.64
C ASN A 28 -15.14 13.85 -17.84
N HIS A 29 -15.78 12.82 -17.29
CA HIS A 29 -17.24 12.67 -17.35
C HIS A 29 -17.97 13.74 -16.53
N VAL A 30 -17.47 14.08 -15.34
CA VAL A 30 -18.07 15.11 -14.46
C VAL A 30 -17.69 16.53 -14.93
N GLY A 31 -16.64 16.68 -15.74
CA GLY A 31 -16.21 17.96 -16.30
C GLY A 31 -15.51 18.89 -15.30
N ARG A 32 -14.96 18.35 -14.19
CA ARG A 32 -14.24 19.13 -13.17
C ARG A 32 -13.27 18.26 -12.37
N SER A 33 -12.39 18.92 -11.60
CA SER A 33 -11.55 18.22 -10.63
C SER A 33 -12.38 17.68 -9.45
N LEU A 34 -11.94 16.55 -8.93
CA LEU A 34 -12.51 15.82 -7.80
C LEU A 34 -11.43 15.63 -6.74
N GLN A 35 -11.82 15.67 -5.47
CA GLN A 35 -10.93 15.34 -4.37
C GLN A 35 -10.69 13.83 -4.37
N TRP A 36 -9.44 13.41 -4.14
CA TRP A 36 -9.05 12.01 -4.10
C TRP A 36 -8.89 11.57 -2.67
N SER A 37 -9.61 10.51 -2.31
CA SER A 37 -9.36 9.71 -1.11
C SER A 37 -8.77 8.40 -1.62
N ILE A 38 -7.44 8.27 -1.60
CA ILE A 38 -6.79 7.07 -2.14
C ILE A 38 -6.33 6.20 -1.00
N CYS A 39 -6.69 4.92 -1.06
CA CYS A 39 -6.19 3.95 -0.11
C CYS A 39 -4.68 3.78 -0.26
N LEU A 40 -3.93 4.11 0.80
CA LEU A 40 -2.48 3.95 0.87
C LEU A 40 -2.05 2.49 1.11
N LEU A 41 -2.95 1.50 1.02
CA LEU A 41 -2.59 0.10 1.28
C LEU A 41 -1.46 -0.38 0.37
N HIS A 42 -1.55 -0.04 -0.93
CA HIS A 42 -0.52 -0.37 -1.92
C HIS A 42 0.81 0.35 -1.67
N LEU A 43 0.79 1.45 -0.91
CA LEU A 43 1.99 2.18 -0.54
C LEU A 43 2.86 1.38 0.44
N ASN A 44 2.25 0.71 1.42
CA ASN A 44 2.97 -0.14 2.36
C ASN A 44 3.16 -1.56 1.80
N GLU A 45 2.21 -2.04 1.01
CA GLU A 45 2.34 -3.37 0.42
C GLU A 45 3.53 -3.44 -0.55
N LEU A 46 3.63 -2.54 -1.53
CA LEU A 46 4.62 -2.66 -2.60
C LEU A 46 6.10 -2.59 -2.17
N PRO A 47 6.55 -1.67 -1.28
CA PRO A 47 7.96 -1.57 -0.91
C PRO A 47 8.33 -2.68 0.07
N PHE A 48 7.41 -3.04 0.98
CA PHE A 48 7.65 -4.13 1.91
C PHE A 48 7.36 -5.51 1.30
N ARG A 49 6.76 -5.60 0.11
CA ARG A 49 6.46 -6.89 -0.55
C ARG A 49 7.72 -7.74 -0.68
N HIS A 50 8.83 -7.15 -1.11
CA HIS A 50 10.09 -7.89 -1.25
C HIS A 50 10.66 -8.33 0.11
N ILE A 51 10.52 -7.50 1.14
CA ILE A 51 10.90 -7.82 2.52
C ILE A 51 10.04 -8.97 3.05
N PHE A 52 8.70 -8.89 2.93
CA PHE A 52 7.80 -9.96 3.34
C PHE A 52 8.00 -11.25 2.54
N GLN A 53 8.32 -11.15 1.25
CA GLN A 53 8.71 -12.30 0.44
C GLN A 53 9.99 -12.96 0.95
N HIS A 54 10.95 -12.18 1.45
CA HIS A 54 12.17 -12.72 2.03
C HIS A 54 11.94 -13.33 3.41
N ILE A 55 11.21 -12.64 4.30
CA ILE A 55 11.02 -13.04 5.70
C ILE A 55 9.96 -14.14 5.85
N ASP A 56 8.83 -14.03 5.16
CA ASP A 56 7.68 -14.95 5.29
C ASP A 56 7.47 -15.81 4.03
N GLY A 57 8.04 -15.44 2.89
CA GLY A 57 7.85 -16.13 1.62
C GLY A 57 6.76 -15.50 0.74
N GLN A 58 6.63 -15.97 -0.49
CA GLN A 58 5.59 -15.45 -1.39
C GLN A 58 4.18 -15.74 -0.88
N THR A 59 3.31 -14.73 -0.99
CA THR A 59 1.87 -14.86 -0.71
C THR A 59 1.23 -15.85 -1.69
N ALA A 60 0.51 -16.84 -1.15
CA ALA A 60 -0.13 -17.89 -1.95
C ALA A 60 -1.51 -17.47 -2.51
N GLY A 61 -1.95 -16.24 -2.22
CA GLY A 61 -3.24 -15.68 -2.64
C GLY A 61 -3.84 -14.75 -1.57
N PRO A 62 -4.90 -13.98 -1.92
CA PRO A 62 -5.46 -12.91 -1.09
C PRO A 62 -6.11 -13.39 0.22
N LYS A 63 -6.34 -14.69 0.39
CA LYS A 63 -6.94 -15.28 1.61
C LYS A 63 -6.01 -16.28 2.32
N CYS A 64 -4.77 -16.41 1.87
CA CYS A 64 -3.91 -17.52 2.23
C CYS A 64 -2.67 -17.04 3.00
N PHE A 65 -2.86 -16.75 4.28
CA PHE A 65 -1.78 -16.54 5.24
C PHE A 65 -1.19 -17.90 5.69
N ARG A 66 -0.46 -18.56 4.80
CA ARG A 66 0.02 -19.94 5.03
C ARG A 66 1.38 -20.01 5.71
N ARG A 67 2.07 -18.89 5.83
CA ARG A 67 3.46 -18.80 6.29
C ARG A 67 3.50 -18.38 7.77
N PRO A 68 4.59 -18.64 8.50
CA PRO A 68 4.61 -18.52 9.96
C PRO A 68 4.17 -17.15 10.48
N ILE A 69 4.56 -16.06 9.84
CA ILE A 69 4.14 -14.70 10.24
C ILE A 69 2.68 -14.50 9.84
N GLY A 70 2.31 -14.83 8.60
CA GLY A 70 0.92 -14.76 8.16
C GLY A 70 -0.05 -15.54 9.07
N GLN A 71 0.29 -16.75 9.49
CA GLN A 71 -0.57 -17.58 10.34
C GLN A 71 -0.83 -16.93 11.71
N GLN A 72 0.14 -16.20 12.25
CA GLN A 72 -0.02 -15.44 13.50
C GLN A 72 -0.97 -14.25 13.36
N LEU A 73 -1.19 -13.76 12.14
CA LEU A 73 -2.12 -12.66 11.87
C LEU A 73 -3.59 -13.10 11.83
N THR A 74 -3.89 -14.39 12.06
CA THR A 74 -5.27 -14.87 12.13
C THR A 74 -6.01 -14.16 13.28
N CYS A 75 -7.11 -13.45 12.97
CA CYS A 75 -7.89 -12.64 13.91
C CYS A 75 -7.24 -11.32 14.38
N HIS A 76 -6.30 -10.76 13.60
CA HIS A 76 -5.64 -9.47 13.92
C HIS A 76 -6.60 -8.31 14.21
N GLU A 77 -7.79 -8.29 13.61
CA GLU A 77 -8.79 -7.21 13.76
C GLU A 77 -9.28 -7.04 15.21
N LYS A 78 -9.13 -8.08 16.03
CA LYS A 78 -9.58 -8.11 17.42
C LYS A 78 -8.44 -7.96 18.42
N LEU A 79 -7.20 -7.87 17.95
CA LEU A 79 -6.04 -7.75 18.83
C LEU A 79 -5.86 -6.29 19.28
N PRO A 80 -5.53 -6.05 20.55
CA PRO A 80 -5.19 -4.71 21.01
C PRO A 80 -3.90 -4.23 20.33
N VAL A 81 -3.81 -2.91 20.11
CA VAL A 81 -2.54 -2.29 19.74
C VAL A 81 -1.61 -2.38 20.94
N VAL A 82 -0.46 -3.02 20.75
CA VAL A 82 0.57 -3.19 21.77
C VAL A 82 1.85 -2.51 21.32
N ASP A 83 2.69 -2.10 22.26
CA ASP A 83 4.05 -1.68 21.94
C ASP A 83 4.84 -2.89 21.42
N TYR A 84 5.59 -2.68 20.35
CA TYR A 84 6.35 -3.71 19.67
C TYR A 84 7.82 -3.57 20.02
N GLU A 85 8.51 -4.68 20.28
CA GLU A 85 9.96 -4.66 20.28
C GLU A 85 10.47 -4.56 18.83
N PRO A 86 11.49 -3.73 18.55
CA PRO A 86 12.10 -3.67 17.24
C PRO A 86 12.59 -5.06 16.81
N ILE A 87 12.32 -5.42 15.57
CA ILE A 87 12.89 -6.64 15.00
C ILE A 87 14.36 -6.36 14.73
N ASP A 88 15.27 -7.11 15.36
CA ASP A 88 16.70 -7.09 15.04
C ASP A 88 16.92 -7.72 13.67
N CYS A 89 16.70 -6.93 12.63
CA CYS A 89 16.97 -7.31 11.25
C CYS A 89 17.75 -6.20 10.54
N SER A 90 18.83 -6.59 9.87
CA SER A 90 19.46 -5.71 8.90
C SER A 90 18.52 -5.57 7.72
N ILE A 91 17.89 -4.40 7.58
CA ILE A 91 17.06 -4.14 6.41
C ILE A 91 17.98 -4.05 5.20
N PRO A 92 17.75 -4.86 4.15
CA PRO A 92 18.60 -4.82 2.98
C PRO A 92 18.55 -3.41 2.38
N ASP A 93 19.69 -2.90 1.94
CA ASP A 93 19.73 -1.64 1.22
C ASP A 93 18.89 -1.77 -0.05
N ILE A 94 17.73 -1.11 -0.08
CA ILE A 94 16.82 -1.14 -1.21
C ILE A 94 17.28 -0.05 -2.17
N ASP A 95 17.68 -0.45 -3.38
CA ASP A 95 17.94 0.50 -4.46
C ASP A 95 16.71 1.40 -4.66
N ARG A 96 16.89 2.70 -4.41
CA ARG A 96 15.81 3.70 -4.51
C ARG A 96 15.21 3.79 -5.91
N ASN A 97 15.93 3.33 -6.94
CA ASN A 97 15.43 3.24 -8.30
C ASN A 97 14.37 2.13 -8.48
N LEU A 98 14.32 1.16 -7.57
CA LEU A 98 13.28 0.13 -7.54
C LEU A 98 11.98 0.63 -6.90
N LEU A 99 12.00 1.80 -6.25
CA LEU A 99 10.83 2.39 -5.62
C LEU A 99 9.89 3.02 -6.65
N SER A 100 8.58 2.87 -6.44
CA SER A 100 7.58 3.60 -7.21
C SER A 100 7.63 5.10 -6.89
N LYS A 101 7.07 5.92 -7.79
CA LYS A 101 6.99 7.37 -7.58
C LYS A 101 6.25 7.74 -6.29
N ASP A 102 5.22 6.97 -5.93
CA ASP A 102 4.44 7.20 -4.73
C ASP A 102 5.27 6.91 -3.46
N GLN A 103 6.09 5.87 -3.49
CA GLN A 103 7.00 5.51 -2.39
C GLN A 103 8.12 6.54 -2.21
N GLN A 104 8.64 7.09 -3.32
CA GLN A 104 9.63 8.16 -3.30
C GLN A 104 9.03 9.46 -2.76
N TYR A 105 7.82 9.82 -3.20
CA TYR A 105 7.12 11.04 -2.76
C TYR A 105 6.85 11.05 -1.25
N LEU A 106 6.48 9.90 -0.69
CA LEU A 106 6.14 9.78 0.74
C LEU A 106 7.34 9.48 1.65
N GLY A 107 8.55 9.39 1.10
CA GLY A 107 9.77 9.27 1.89
C GLY A 107 9.84 8.00 2.76
N ILE A 108 9.18 6.91 2.34
CA ILE A 108 9.05 5.67 3.12
C ILE A 108 10.41 5.10 3.52
N SER A 109 11.44 5.29 2.69
CA SER A 109 12.82 4.88 3.00
C SER A 109 13.38 5.49 4.30
N ASN A 110 12.86 6.65 4.73
CA ASN A 110 13.26 7.29 5.99
C ASN A 110 12.46 6.79 7.20
N ALA A 111 11.25 6.22 6.99
CA ALA A 111 10.42 5.69 8.08
C ALA A 111 10.96 4.36 8.63
N ILE A 112 11.84 3.72 7.85
CA ILE A 112 12.41 2.41 8.13
C ILE A 112 13.67 2.48 9.02
N THR A 113 14.24 3.68 9.20
CA THR A 113 15.54 3.89 9.88
C THR A 113 15.42 4.45 11.31
N LEU A 114 14.23 4.42 11.91
CA LEU A 114 13.97 4.88 13.28
C LEU A 114 13.96 3.72 14.29
#